data_AF-A0A1D6E8C5-F1
#
_entry.id   AF-A0A1D6E8C5-F1
#
_cell.length_a   1.000
_cell.length_b   1.000
_cell.length_c   1.000
_cell.angle_alpha   90.00
_cell.angle_beta   90.00
_cell.angle_gamma   90.00
#
_symmetry.space_group_name_H-M   'P 1'
#
loop_
_entity.id
_entity.type
_entity.pdbx_description
1 polymer ?
#
loop_
_entity_poly.entity_id
_entity_poly.type
_entity_poly.pdbx_seq_one_letter_code
_entity_poly.pdbx_strand_id
1 'polypeptide(L)'
;MPREPTLQTLHIASVAFNSLLLGEIFIPDWDMFHSKHESAEFHGAARALSGGGVYVSDKPGVHDFSVLKKLVLPDGSLSRLQKHQSLEVSLSTMTCEIYSISPIKIFSEVVQFAPLGLIDMFNSGGALDNISSVADSSATTVHIRCRGPGRFGAYSDTRPELCRVDEHEVEFTLAEDGLLTFYLPPSSSQDNLRHVEIVYKAS
;
A
#
# COMPACT_ATOMS: atom_id res chain seq x y z
N MET A 1 0.03 22.08 11.74
CA MET A 1 1.36 21.57 11.33
C MET A 1 2.32 21.59 12.51
N PRO A 2 3.19 20.56 12.65
CA PRO A 2 4.20 20.54 13.70
C PRO A 2 5.14 21.75 13.60
N ARG A 3 5.60 22.26 14.73
CA ARG A 3 6.61 23.33 14.76
C ARG A 3 8.02 22.80 14.53
N GLU A 4 8.25 21.54 14.87
CA GLU A 4 9.54 20.89 14.71
C GLU A 4 9.66 20.33 13.28
N PRO A 5 10.73 20.68 12.52
CA PRO A 5 10.88 20.24 11.13
C PRO A 5 11.03 18.72 10.97
N THR A 6 11.57 18.03 11.96
CA THR A 6 11.74 16.56 11.97
C THR A 6 10.40 15.81 12.08
N LEU A 7 9.35 16.46 12.60
CA LEU A 7 8.05 15.84 12.85
C LEU A 7 7.07 15.95 11.68
N GLN A 8 7.43 16.63 10.59
CA GLN A 8 6.53 16.84 9.46
C GLN A 8 6.13 15.50 8.82
N THR A 9 7.10 14.62 8.53
CA THR A 9 6.85 13.30 7.94
C THR A 9 6.06 12.40 8.89
N LEU A 10 6.39 12.41 10.19
CA LEU A 10 5.68 11.62 11.20
C LEU A 10 4.20 12.02 11.30
N HIS A 11 3.90 13.31 11.22
CA HIS A 11 2.52 13.82 11.19
C HIS A 11 1.75 13.25 10.00
N ILE A 12 2.33 13.31 8.79
CA ILE A 12 1.72 12.75 7.57
C ILE A 12 1.53 11.24 7.68
N ALA A 13 2.55 10.51 8.13
CA ALA A 13 2.47 9.08 8.30
C ALA A 13 1.34 8.71 9.26
N SER A 14 1.23 9.41 10.40
CA SER A 14 0.20 9.16 11.40
C SER A 14 -1.23 9.33 10.84
N VAL A 15 -1.50 10.42 10.11
CA VAL A 15 -2.82 10.63 9.50
C VAL A 15 -3.09 9.66 8.34
N ALA A 16 -2.06 9.25 7.60
CA ALA A 16 -2.18 8.24 6.55
C ALA A 16 -2.52 6.86 7.12
N PHE A 17 -1.83 6.41 8.17
CA PHE A 17 -2.14 5.15 8.85
C PHE A 17 -3.54 5.14 9.44
N ASN A 18 -3.96 6.24 10.08
CA ASN A 18 -5.33 6.38 10.58
C ASN A 18 -6.37 6.25 9.45
N SER A 19 -6.03 6.75 8.26
CA SER A 19 -6.90 6.73 7.10
C SER A 19 -7.05 5.35 6.47
N LEU A 20 -6.07 4.45 6.63
CA LEU A 20 -6.20 3.06 6.17
C LEU A 20 -7.33 2.32 6.88
N LEU A 21 -7.53 2.57 8.18
CA LEU A 21 -8.61 1.95 8.94
C LEU A 21 -9.91 2.75 8.81
N LEU A 22 -9.85 4.06 9.03
CA LEU A 22 -11.05 4.91 9.10
C LEU A 22 -11.65 5.22 7.73
N GLY A 23 -10.85 5.16 6.66
CA GLY A 23 -11.26 5.44 5.28
C GLY A 23 -12.32 4.49 4.74
N GLU A 24 -12.49 3.32 5.36
CA GLU A 24 -13.54 2.35 4.99
C GLU A 24 -14.94 2.78 5.46
N ILE A 25 -15.03 3.70 6.43
CA ILE A 25 -16.30 4.11 7.08
C ILE A 25 -16.52 5.62 6.96
N PHE A 26 -15.46 6.41 7.07
CA PHE A 26 -15.51 7.88 7.08
C PHE A 26 -14.55 8.45 6.04
N ILE A 27 -14.68 9.75 5.77
CA ILE A 27 -13.66 10.51 5.04
C ILE A 27 -12.74 11.14 6.10
N PRO A 28 -11.51 10.67 6.28
CA PRO A 28 -10.62 11.20 7.31
C PRO A 28 -10.17 12.62 6.98
N ASP A 29 -10.21 13.51 7.98
CA ASP A 29 -9.65 14.85 7.87
C ASP A 29 -8.17 14.83 8.27
N TRP A 30 -7.28 15.23 7.35
CA TRP A 30 -5.83 15.28 7.57
C TRP A 30 -5.36 16.57 8.25
N ASP A 31 -6.31 17.42 8.68
CA ASP A 31 -6.11 18.72 9.30
C ASP A 31 -5.49 19.76 8.34
N MET A 32 -5.72 21.02 8.68
CA MET A 32 -5.28 22.18 7.92
C MET A 32 -3.76 22.24 7.76
N PHE A 33 -3.30 22.98 6.75
CA PHE A 33 -1.89 23.35 6.60
C PHE A 33 -1.73 24.86 6.39
N HIS A 34 -0.51 25.37 6.55
CA HIS A 34 -0.17 26.76 6.23
C HIS A 34 0.58 26.77 4.91
N SER A 35 0.15 27.58 3.95
CA SER A 35 0.79 27.69 2.64
C SER A 35 2.12 28.43 2.70
N LYS A 36 2.31 29.29 3.71
CA LYS A 36 3.56 30.01 3.96
C LYS A 36 4.39 29.29 5.03
N HIS A 37 4.90 28.12 4.67
CA HIS A 37 5.74 27.29 5.54
C HIS A 37 6.78 26.54 4.72
N GLU A 38 7.92 26.20 5.31
CA GLU A 38 9.01 25.48 4.61
C GLU A 38 8.55 24.11 4.08
N SER A 39 7.64 23.43 4.80
CA SER A 39 7.05 22.14 4.40
C SER A 39 5.70 22.28 3.68
N ALA A 40 5.31 23.48 3.24
CA ALA A 40 3.98 23.74 2.69
C ALA A 40 3.66 22.90 1.44
N GLU A 41 4.63 22.71 0.54
CA GLU A 41 4.44 21.88 -0.65
C GLU A 41 4.21 20.42 -0.29
N PHE A 42 5.00 19.90 0.65
CA PHE A 42 4.85 18.54 1.17
C PHE A 42 3.47 18.32 1.81
N HIS A 43 3.04 19.24 2.68
CA HIS A 43 1.72 19.14 3.31
C HIS A 43 0.59 19.32 2.31
N GLY A 44 0.69 20.28 1.40
CA GLY A 44 -0.32 20.52 0.35
C GLY A 44 -0.52 19.28 -0.52
N ALA A 45 0.58 18.69 -1.03
CA ALA A 45 0.54 17.47 -1.81
C ALA A 45 -0.06 16.29 -1.03
N ALA A 46 0.33 16.12 0.24
CA ALA A 46 -0.20 15.07 1.09
C ALA A 46 -1.73 15.17 1.28
N ARG A 47 -2.28 16.39 1.46
CA ARG A 47 -3.74 16.58 1.55
C ARG A 47 -4.43 16.34 0.20
N ALA A 48 -3.82 16.76 -0.91
CA ALA A 48 -4.37 16.48 -2.24
C ALA A 48 -4.50 14.97 -2.52
N LEU A 49 -3.56 14.17 -2.01
CA LEU A 49 -3.56 12.70 -2.14
C LEU A 49 -4.42 11.98 -1.09
N SER A 50 -4.76 12.63 0.02
CA SER A 50 -5.45 12.01 1.16
C SER A 50 -6.85 11.45 0.86
N GLY A 51 -7.49 11.93 -0.22
CA GLY A 51 -8.89 11.65 -0.53
C GLY A 51 -9.90 12.44 0.32
N GLY A 52 -9.43 13.24 1.28
CA GLY A 52 -10.20 14.12 2.15
C GLY A 52 -10.24 15.58 1.70
N GLY A 53 -10.67 16.47 2.60
CA GLY A 53 -10.69 17.92 2.36
C GLY A 53 -9.28 18.54 2.37
N VAL A 54 -9.10 19.61 1.61
CA VAL A 54 -7.87 20.41 1.59
C VAL A 54 -8.16 21.77 2.21
N TYR A 55 -7.69 21.98 3.44
CA TYR A 55 -7.94 23.20 4.20
C TYR A 55 -6.66 23.98 4.48
N VAL A 56 -6.73 25.30 4.33
CA VAL A 56 -5.60 26.23 4.53
C VAL A 56 -5.92 27.14 5.70
N SER A 57 -5.02 27.24 6.68
CA SER A 57 -5.20 28.04 7.91
C SER A 57 -4.18 29.17 8.03
N ASP A 58 -3.89 29.85 6.91
CA ASP A 58 -3.02 31.03 6.98
C ASP A 58 -3.74 32.22 7.61
N LYS A 59 -2.96 33.17 8.11
CA LYS A 59 -3.47 34.50 8.42
C LYS A 59 -4.02 35.16 7.15
N PRO A 60 -5.18 35.85 7.21
CA PRO A 60 -5.71 36.58 6.06
C PRO A 60 -4.68 37.50 5.43
N GLY A 61 -4.54 37.44 4.09
CA GLY A 61 -3.58 38.22 3.32
C GLY A 61 -2.15 37.69 3.30
N VAL A 62 -1.86 36.56 3.96
CA VAL A 62 -0.51 35.99 4.08
C VAL A 62 -0.33 34.69 3.26
N HIS A 63 -1.31 34.32 2.46
CA HIS A 63 -1.27 33.11 1.63
C HIS A 63 -0.12 33.12 0.62
N ASP A 64 0.49 31.95 0.42
CA ASP A 64 1.37 31.67 -0.70
C ASP A 64 0.58 31.05 -1.85
N PHE A 65 0.16 31.90 -2.79
CA PHE A 65 -0.57 31.47 -3.98
C PHE A 65 0.26 30.60 -4.94
N SER A 66 1.59 30.57 -4.82
CA SER A 66 2.41 29.68 -5.65
C SER A 66 2.18 28.21 -5.26
N VAL A 67 2.01 27.93 -3.97
CA VAL A 67 1.68 26.60 -3.44
C VAL A 67 0.21 26.28 -3.74
N LEU A 68 -0.71 27.21 -3.46
CA LEU A 68 -2.15 26.95 -3.63
C LEU A 68 -2.55 26.68 -5.08
N LYS A 69 -1.90 27.35 -6.04
CA LYS A 69 -2.13 27.10 -7.48
C LYS A 69 -1.71 25.70 -7.94
N LYS A 70 -0.82 25.01 -7.22
CA LYS A 70 -0.46 23.61 -7.52
C LYS A 70 -1.57 22.63 -7.14
N LEU A 71 -2.53 23.04 -6.31
CA LEU A 71 -3.62 22.19 -5.81
C LEU A 71 -4.90 22.30 -6.66
N VAL A 72 -4.95 23.25 -7.59
CA VAL A 72 -6.12 23.53 -8.44
C VAL A 72 -5.73 23.44 -9.92
N LEU A 73 -6.69 23.11 -10.78
CA LEU A 73 -6.53 23.21 -12.22
C LEU A 73 -6.45 24.68 -12.66
N PRO A 74 -5.97 24.97 -13.89
CA PRO A 74 -5.82 26.36 -14.36
C PRO A 74 -7.10 27.20 -14.34
N ASP A 75 -8.27 26.56 -14.41
CA ASP A 75 -9.58 27.19 -14.32
C ASP A 75 -10.09 27.36 -12.87
N GLY A 76 -9.28 26.95 -11.87
CA GLY A 76 -9.61 26.98 -10.46
C GLY A 76 -10.42 25.79 -9.97
N SER A 77 -10.75 24.83 -10.83
CA SER A 77 -11.47 23.62 -10.43
C SER A 77 -10.57 22.61 -9.70
N LEU A 78 -11.19 21.72 -8.92
CA LEU A 78 -10.51 20.61 -8.23
C LEU A 78 -10.85 19.30 -8.94
N SER A 79 -9.82 18.50 -9.20
CA SER A 79 -10.00 17.13 -9.70
C SER A 79 -9.97 16.15 -8.54
N ARG A 80 -11.00 15.29 -8.45
CA ARG A 80 -11.06 14.18 -7.51
C ARG A 80 -11.14 12.88 -8.28
N LEU A 81 -10.17 11.99 -8.02
CA LEU A 81 -10.17 10.65 -8.59
C LEU A 81 -11.35 9.85 -8.01
N GLN A 82 -12.16 9.25 -8.88
CA GLN A 82 -13.26 8.38 -8.45
C GLN A 82 -12.73 7.04 -7.94
N LYS A 83 -13.48 6.34 -7.08
CA LYS A 83 -13.05 5.08 -6.43
C LYS A 83 -12.51 4.01 -7.39
N HIS A 84 -12.99 3.98 -8.64
CA HIS A 84 -12.59 3.00 -9.66
C HIS A 84 -11.68 3.58 -10.75
N GLN A 85 -11.22 4.82 -10.58
CA GLN A 85 -10.27 5.44 -11.50
C GLN A 85 -8.86 5.33 -10.94
N SER A 86 -7.88 5.26 -11.84
CA SER A 86 -6.46 5.29 -11.53
C SER A 86 -5.83 6.53 -12.16
N LEU A 87 -4.80 7.06 -11.51
CA LEU A 87 -3.93 8.10 -12.05
C LEU A 87 -2.51 7.55 -12.06
N GLU A 88 -1.86 7.56 -13.22
CA GLU A 88 -0.46 7.23 -13.32
C GLU A 88 0.38 8.38 -12.74
N VAL A 89 1.23 8.07 -11.78
CA VAL A 89 2.14 9.03 -11.14
C VAL A 89 3.57 8.54 -11.27
N SER A 90 4.48 9.46 -11.55
CA SER A 90 5.91 9.20 -11.55
C SER A 90 6.56 9.96 -10.40
N LEU A 91 7.27 9.25 -9.54
CA LEU A 91 8.07 9.83 -8.47
C LEU A 91 9.49 10.10 -8.97
N SER A 92 10.12 11.16 -8.45
CA SER A 92 11.54 11.39 -8.70
C SER A 92 12.37 10.32 -7.98
N THR A 93 13.42 9.81 -8.64
CA THR A 93 14.22 8.70 -8.12
C THR A 93 15.00 9.11 -6.88
N MET A 94 15.00 8.25 -5.85
CA MET A 94 15.81 8.36 -4.63
C MET A 94 15.51 9.56 -3.71
N THR A 95 14.33 10.17 -3.81
CA THR A 95 13.93 11.31 -2.95
C THR A 95 12.91 10.95 -1.88
N CYS A 96 12.40 9.72 -1.90
CA CYS A 96 11.37 9.24 -0.98
C CYS A 96 11.62 7.81 -0.51
N GLU A 97 11.22 7.55 0.73
CA GLU A 97 11.02 6.18 1.22
C GLU A 97 9.65 5.69 0.77
N ILE A 98 9.57 4.43 0.37
CA ILE A 98 8.31 3.80 -0.05
C ILE A 98 7.96 2.73 0.99
N TYR A 99 6.75 2.83 1.53
CA TYR A 99 6.19 1.87 2.46
C TYR A 99 5.05 1.13 1.77
N SER A 100 5.17 -0.19 1.67
CA SER A 100 4.07 -1.07 1.24
C SER A 100 3.30 -1.55 2.46
N ILE A 101 1.99 -1.30 2.47
CA ILE A 101 1.11 -1.71 3.56
C ILE A 101 0.07 -2.68 3.00
N SER A 102 -0.07 -3.83 3.64
CA SER A 102 -1.05 -4.84 3.27
C SER A 102 -1.88 -5.22 4.51
N PRO A 103 -3.22 -5.15 4.45
CA PRO A 103 -4.06 -5.49 5.59
C PRO A 103 -3.97 -6.99 5.86
N ILE A 104 -3.78 -7.32 7.15
CA ILE A 104 -3.87 -8.71 7.62
C ILE A 104 -5.32 -9.16 7.51
N LYS A 105 -5.53 -10.26 6.78
CA LYS A 105 -6.81 -10.94 6.67
C LYS A 105 -6.74 -12.26 7.40
N ILE A 106 -7.84 -12.64 8.05
CA ILE A 106 -8.00 -13.95 8.65
C ILE A 106 -8.63 -14.86 7.59
N PHE A 107 -7.89 -15.86 7.14
CA PHE A 107 -8.38 -16.87 6.21
C PHE A 107 -8.79 -18.11 6.97
N SER A 108 -10.03 -18.55 6.71
CA SER A 108 -10.62 -19.77 7.29
C SER A 108 -10.56 -19.82 8.82
N GLU A 109 -10.67 -18.65 9.47
CA GLU A 109 -10.64 -18.47 10.94
C GLU A 109 -9.35 -18.90 11.65
N VAL A 110 -8.33 -19.34 10.91
CA VAL A 110 -7.12 -19.95 11.49
C VAL A 110 -5.85 -19.20 11.12
N VAL A 111 -5.75 -18.65 9.91
CA VAL A 111 -4.48 -18.10 9.40
C VAL A 111 -4.59 -16.59 9.23
N GLN A 112 -3.71 -15.82 9.90
CA GLN A 112 -3.56 -14.39 9.64
C GLN A 112 -2.51 -14.19 8.55
N PHE A 113 -2.94 -13.62 7.42
CA PHE A 113 -2.10 -13.49 6.24
C PHE A 113 -2.27 -12.13 5.55
N ALA A 114 -1.17 -11.55 5.08
CA ALA A 114 -1.18 -10.31 4.30
C ALA A 114 -0.20 -10.42 3.12
N PRO A 115 -0.66 -10.41 1.86
CA PRO A 115 0.25 -10.48 0.71
C PRO A 115 0.96 -9.14 0.49
N LEU A 116 2.29 -9.14 0.32
CA LEU A 116 3.07 -7.93 0.00
C LEU A 116 3.37 -7.81 -1.50
N GLY A 117 3.37 -8.94 -2.22
CA GLY A 117 3.70 -9.01 -3.64
C GLY A 117 5.20 -9.15 -3.87
N LEU A 118 5.73 -8.48 -4.90
CA LEU A 118 7.17 -8.53 -5.24
C LEU A 118 7.96 -7.51 -4.40
N ILE A 119 8.60 -7.98 -3.32
CA ILE A 119 9.17 -7.10 -2.28
C ILE A 119 10.45 -6.37 -2.67
N ASP A 120 11.04 -6.71 -3.82
CA ASP A 120 12.20 -6.00 -4.38
C ASP A 120 11.78 -4.99 -5.47
N MET A 121 10.48 -4.68 -5.57
CA MET A 121 9.91 -3.70 -6.50
C MET A 121 9.37 -2.48 -5.75
N PHE A 122 9.45 -1.29 -6.36
CA PHE A 122 8.91 -0.06 -5.76
C PHE A 122 7.40 -0.13 -5.50
N ASN A 123 6.64 -0.79 -6.38
CA ASN A 123 5.20 -1.05 -6.18
C ASN A 123 4.98 -2.55 -6.00
N SER A 124 5.38 -3.07 -4.84
CA SER A 124 5.32 -4.51 -4.55
C SER A 124 3.90 -5.07 -4.71
N GLY A 125 2.91 -4.36 -4.15
CA GLY A 125 1.50 -4.73 -4.21
C GLY A 125 0.90 -4.67 -5.62
N GLY A 126 1.48 -3.88 -6.53
CA GLY A 126 1.06 -3.80 -7.93
C GLY A 126 1.23 -5.11 -8.71
N ALA A 127 2.02 -6.05 -8.19
CA ALA A 127 2.13 -7.39 -8.74
C ALA A 127 0.91 -8.28 -8.44
N LEU A 128 0.08 -7.95 -7.44
CA LEU A 128 -1.05 -8.76 -7.00
C LEU A 128 -2.27 -8.52 -7.90
N ASP A 129 -2.87 -9.61 -8.39
CA ASP A 129 -4.05 -9.60 -9.27
C ASP A 129 -5.30 -10.08 -8.51
N ASN A 130 -5.18 -11.17 -7.76
CA ASN A 130 -6.29 -11.72 -6.98
C ASN A 130 -5.78 -12.52 -5.76
N ILE A 131 -6.58 -12.58 -4.70
CA ILE A 131 -6.36 -13.44 -3.54
C ILE A 131 -7.67 -14.09 -3.12
N SER A 132 -7.62 -15.40 -2.85
CA SER A 132 -8.73 -16.19 -2.32
C SER A 132 -8.19 -17.27 -1.38
N SER A 133 -9.08 -17.92 -0.64
CA SER A 133 -8.72 -19.06 0.20
C SER A 133 -9.76 -20.17 0.08
N VAL A 134 -9.30 -21.40 0.20
CA VAL A 134 -10.13 -22.58 0.32
C VAL A 134 -9.72 -23.30 1.60
N ALA A 135 -10.68 -23.67 2.44
CA ALA A 135 -10.43 -24.56 3.56
C ALA A 135 -11.26 -25.83 3.43
N ASP A 136 -10.62 -26.95 3.73
CA ASP A 136 -11.26 -28.23 3.96
C ASP A 136 -10.93 -28.75 5.37
N SER A 137 -11.38 -29.95 5.69
CA SER A 137 -11.16 -30.58 7.00
C SER A 137 -9.69 -30.87 7.32
N SER A 138 -8.79 -30.84 6.32
CA SER A 138 -7.38 -31.19 6.46
C SER A 138 -6.41 -30.02 6.31
N ALA A 139 -6.77 -28.98 5.55
CA ALA A 139 -5.89 -27.86 5.26
C ALA A 139 -6.65 -26.58 4.90
N THR A 140 -6.00 -25.45 5.13
CA THR A 140 -6.34 -24.16 4.56
C THR A 140 -5.32 -23.80 3.48
N THR A 141 -5.78 -23.50 2.28
CA THR A 141 -4.93 -23.06 1.17
C THR A 141 -5.25 -21.63 0.78
N VAL A 142 -4.23 -20.77 0.77
CA VAL A 142 -4.31 -19.41 0.24
C VAL A 142 -3.86 -19.43 -1.22
N HIS A 143 -4.73 -18.98 -2.12
CA HIS A 143 -4.47 -18.86 -3.55
C HIS A 143 -4.21 -17.40 -3.91
N ILE A 144 -3.12 -17.14 -4.62
CA ILE A 144 -2.74 -15.80 -5.05
C ILE A 144 -2.44 -15.83 -6.54
N ARG A 145 -3.08 -14.93 -7.29
CA ARG A 145 -2.68 -14.59 -8.65
C ARG A 145 -1.81 -13.35 -8.61
N CYS A 146 -0.64 -13.44 -9.21
CA CYS A 146 0.29 -12.31 -9.30
C CYS A 146 1.03 -12.28 -10.64
N ARG A 147 1.73 -11.18 -10.93
CA ARG A 147 2.48 -10.98 -12.17
C ARG A 147 3.96 -10.73 -11.92
N GLY A 148 4.78 -11.27 -12.81
CA GLY A 148 6.21 -10.99 -12.88
C GLY A 148 7.09 -11.92 -12.04
N PRO A 149 8.40 -11.95 -12.32
CA PRO A 149 9.38 -12.73 -11.56
C PRO A 149 9.97 -11.94 -10.38
N GLY A 150 10.55 -12.66 -9.42
CA GLY A 150 11.32 -12.06 -8.33
C GLY A 150 10.98 -12.64 -6.97
N ARG A 151 11.48 -12.00 -5.90
CA ARG A 151 11.20 -12.39 -4.52
C ARG A 151 9.78 -11.96 -4.14
N PHE A 152 8.92 -12.94 -3.90
CA PHE A 152 7.59 -12.71 -3.36
C PHE A 152 7.65 -12.66 -1.83
N GLY A 153 6.86 -11.76 -1.24
CA GLY A 153 6.71 -11.64 0.20
C GLY A 153 5.26 -11.60 0.65
N ALA A 154 5.01 -12.13 1.84
CA ALA A 154 3.77 -12.00 2.57
C ALA A 154 4.04 -12.05 4.08
N TYR A 155 3.14 -11.49 4.88
CA TYR A 155 3.06 -11.81 6.30
C TYR A 155 2.26 -13.09 6.49
N SER A 156 2.72 -13.96 7.38
CA SER A 156 1.97 -15.11 7.88
C SER A 156 2.28 -15.34 9.36
N ASP A 157 1.24 -15.48 10.18
CA ASP A 157 1.39 -15.81 11.61
C ASP A 157 1.69 -17.30 11.87
N THR A 158 1.45 -18.13 10.86
CA THR A 158 1.56 -19.59 10.94
C THR A 158 2.57 -20.07 9.90
N ARG A 159 3.37 -21.09 10.23
CA ARG A 159 4.29 -21.69 9.26
C ARG A 159 3.50 -22.50 8.22
N PRO A 160 3.62 -22.21 6.91
CA PRO A 160 3.05 -23.06 5.87
C PRO A 160 3.65 -24.48 5.93
N GLU A 161 2.87 -25.48 5.54
CA GLU A 161 3.37 -26.83 5.27
C GLU A 161 4.17 -26.84 3.97
N LEU A 162 3.66 -26.17 2.92
CA LEU A 162 4.35 -25.99 1.65
C LEU A 162 3.88 -24.73 0.91
N CYS A 163 4.71 -24.28 -0.03
CA CYS A 163 4.37 -23.25 -1.01
C CYS A 163 4.55 -23.81 -2.43
N ARG A 164 3.65 -23.48 -3.36
CA ARG A 164 3.76 -23.81 -4.78
C ARG A 164 3.64 -22.58 -5.65
N VAL A 165 4.31 -22.64 -6.79
CA VAL A 165 4.16 -21.68 -7.88
C VAL A 165 3.93 -22.47 -9.16
N ASP A 166 2.78 -22.24 -9.80
CA ASP A 166 2.29 -22.98 -10.97
C ASP A 166 2.41 -24.50 -10.78
N GLU A 167 1.85 -25.01 -9.67
CA GLU A 167 1.84 -26.44 -9.30
C GLU A 167 3.22 -27.02 -8.88
N HIS A 168 4.31 -26.26 -8.97
CA HIS A 168 5.64 -26.69 -8.56
C HIS A 168 5.95 -26.22 -7.15
N GLU A 169 6.38 -27.13 -6.29
CA GLU A 169 6.82 -26.79 -4.92
C GLU A 169 8.06 -25.91 -4.96
N VAL A 170 8.08 -24.90 -4.09
CA VAL A 170 9.19 -23.95 -3.95
C VAL A 170 9.68 -23.90 -2.52
N GLU A 171 10.99 -23.74 -2.36
CA GLU A 171 11.57 -23.44 -1.06
C GLU A 171 11.11 -22.06 -0.59
N PHE A 172 10.76 -21.98 0.70
CA PHE A 172 10.33 -20.74 1.34
C PHE A 172 11.03 -20.56 2.69
N THR A 173 11.12 -19.31 3.11
CA THR A 173 11.60 -18.92 4.43
C THR A 173 10.49 -18.20 5.18
N LEU A 174 10.35 -18.46 6.48
CA LEU A 174 9.49 -17.70 7.39
C LEU A 174 10.39 -17.15 8.49
N ALA A 175 10.50 -15.82 8.56
CA ALA A 175 11.26 -15.13 9.61
C ALA A 175 10.46 -15.04 10.92
N GLU A 176 11.14 -14.72 12.02
CA GLU A 176 10.54 -14.62 13.36
C GLU A 176 9.47 -13.52 13.46
N ASP A 177 9.56 -12.49 12.61
CA ASP A 177 8.59 -11.39 12.51
C ASP A 177 7.37 -11.72 11.63
N GLY A 178 7.28 -12.96 11.13
CA GLY A 178 6.19 -13.43 10.27
C GLY A 178 6.39 -13.17 8.78
N LEU A 179 7.55 -12.67 8.34
CA LEU A 179 7.83 -12.48 6.91
C LEU A 179 8.06 -13.83 6.20
N LEU A 180 7.08 -14.26 5.40
CA LEU A 180 7.14 -15.37 4.48
C LEU A 180 7.70 -14.91 3.13
N THR A 181 8.77 -15.54 2.63
CA THR A 181 9.32 -15.26 1.29
C THR A 181 9.66 -16.51 0.50
N PHE A 182 9.47 -16.44 -0.82
CA PHE A 182 9.89 -17.44 -1.80
C PHE A 182 10.10 -16.77 -3.16
N TYR A 183 10.71 -17.50 -4.11
CA TYR A 183 11.03 -16.94 -5.43
C TYR A 183 10.00 -17.32 -6.49
N LEU A 184 9.57 -16.34 -7.28
CA LEU A 184 8.77 -16.53 -8.48
C LEU A 184 9.69 -16.60 -9.71
N PRO A 185 9.83 -17.76 -10.37
CA PRO A 185 10.67 -17.87 -11.56
C PRO A 185 10.11 -17.07 -12.74
N PRO A 186 10.89 -16.74 -13.77
CA PRO A 186 10.37 -16.14 -15.01
C PRO A 186 9.29 -17.03 -15.64
N SER A 187 8.16 -16.44 -16.02
CA SER A 187 7.13 -17.16 -16.78
C SER A 187 7.50 -17.18 -18.26
N SER A 188 7.15 -18.26 -18.95
CA SER A 188 7.15 -18.33 -20.42
C SER A 188 5.81 -17.90 -21.03
N SER A 189 4.79 -17.60 -20.21
CA SER A 189 3.47 -17.15 -20.67
C SER A 189 3.50 -15.69 -21.12
N GLN A 190 2.69 -15.36 -22.15
CA GLN A 190 2.59 -13.98 -22.66
C GLN A 190 2.01 -12.99 -21.64
N ASP A 191 1.24 -13.45 -20.65
CA ASP A 191 0.59 -12.61 -19.64
C ASP A 191 1.41 -12.46 -18.34
N ASN A 192 2.55 -13.17 -18.22
CA ASN A 192 3.37 -13.25 -17.02
C ASN A 192 2.60 -13.55 -15.72
N LEU A 193 1.41 -14.14 -15.82
CA LEU A 193 0.57 -14.47 -14.68
C LEU A 193 1.09 -15.73 -13.99
N ARG A 194 1.14 -15.71 -12.66
CA ARG A 194 1.59 -16.80 -11.79
C ARG A 194 0.48 -17.19 -10.84
N HIS A 195 0.33 -18.49 -10.60
CA HIS A 195 -0.55 -19.02 -9.57
C HIS A 195 0.26 -19.51 -8.39
N VAL A 196 0.07 -18.87 -7.24
CA VAL A 196 0.74 -19.20 -5.99
C VAL A 196 -0.25 -19.91 -5.08
N GLU A 197 0.19 -21.00 -4.46
CA GLU A 197 -0.56 -21.73 -3.45
C GLU A 197 0.26 -21.83 -2.17
N ILE A 198 -0.33 -21.46 -1.04
CA ILE A 198 0.31 -21.56 0.27
C ILE A 198 -0.60 -22.42 1.14
N VAL A 199 -0.11 -23.58 1.54
CA VAL A 199 -0.90 -24.60 2.23
C VAL A 199 -0.55 -24.60 3.71
N TYR A 200 -1.57 -24.56 4.55
CA TYR A 200 -1.49 -24.64 6.01
C TYR A 200 -2.25 -25.87 6.47
N LYS A 201 -1.62 -26.70 7.28
CA LYS A 201 -2.24 -27.89 7.84
C LYS A 201 -3.31 -27.50 8.87
N ALA A 202 -4.44 -28.19 8.87
CA ALA A 202 -5.40 -28.06 9.96
C ALA A 202 -4.77 -28.51 11.28
N SER A 203 -4.92 -27.68 12.31
CA SER A 203 -4.48 -27.95 13.68
C SER A 203 -5.39 -28.94 14.39
#